data_AF-A0A3B7R3D4-F1
#
_entry.id   AF-A0A3B7R3D4-F1
#
_cell.length_a   1.000
_cell.length_b   1.000
_cell.length_c   1.000
_cell.angle_alpha   90.00
_cell.angle_beta   90.00
_cell.angle_gamma   90.00
#
_symmetry.space_group_name_H-M   'P 1'
#
loop_
_entity.id
_entity.type
_entity.pdbx_description
1 polymer ?
#
loop_
_entity_poly.entity_id
_entity_poly.type
_entity_poly.pdbx_seq_one_letter_code
_entity_poly.pdbx_strand_id
1 'polypeptide(L)'
;MQRLIDAVEYGADFFVEEVQVRAIVFDNSDDVTLWATTVFDGQTYFFHLGLPFAQLDLLLRQAGVRSGELQEEVADALATAPRPCLLEYTAEGHEPFVLPEIALKLSFTYPADEEEFEDDEDEESEERSAADNVFYLEGIYRRLDV
;
A
#
# COMPACT_ATOMS: atom_id res chain seq x y z
N MET A 1 11.16 5.84 11.03
CA MET A 1 11.20 4.86 9.94
C MET A 1 11.36 5.64 8.65
N GLN A 2 12.28 5.26 7.77
CA GLN A 2 12.49 5.99 6.50
C GLN A 2 11.36 5.67 5.51
N ARG A 3 11.04 6.60 4.60
CA ARG A 3 10.03 6.39 3.56
C ARG A 3 10.67 5.71 2.37
N LEU A 4 9.96 4.76 1.76
CA LEU A 4 10.47 4.07 0.57
C LEU A 4 10.69 5.03 -0.60
N ILE A 5 9.88 6.08 -0.71
CA ILE A 5 10.00 7.06 -1.80
C ILE A 5 11.33 7.83 -1.79
N ASP A 6 11.98 7.95 -0.62
CA ASP A 6 13.28 8.62 -0.51
C ASP A 6 14.44 7.74 -1.01
N ALA A 7 14.21 6.44 -1.21
CA ALA A 7 15.24 5.44 -1.52
C ALA A 7 15.20 4.92 -2.98
N VAL A 8 14.22 5.36 -3.75
CA VAL A 8 13.87 4.84 -5.07
C VAL A 8 14.09 5.91 -6.14
N GLU A 9 14.60 5.48 -7.30
CA GLU A 9 14.86 6.39 -8.42
C GLU A 9 13.56 6.71 -9.16
N TYR A 10 13.34 8.00 -9.45
CA TYR A 10 12.15 8.46 -10.16
C TYR A 10 12.04 7.82 -11.55
N GLY A 11 10.85 7.31 -11.88
CA GLY A 11 10.57 6.68 -13.19
C GLY A 11 11.11 5.27 -13.37
N ALA A 12 11.70 4.65 -12.33
CA ALA A 12 12.13 3.26 -12.40
C ALA A 12 10.96 2.29 -12.14
N ASP A 13 10.85 1.25 -12.99
CA ASP A 13 10.09 0.05 -12.65
C ASP A 13 10.78 -0.62 -11.46
N PHE A 14 10.12 -0.70 -10.32
CA PHE A 14 10.68 -1.37 -9.14
C PHE A 14 9.65 -2.27 -8.46
N PHE A 15 10.18 -3.30 -7.81
CA PHE A 15 9.42 -4.33 -7.14
C PHE A 15 9.77 -4.31 -5.65
N VAL A 16 8.76 -4.56 -4.82
CA VAL A 16 8.97 -4.82 -3.39
C VAL A 16 8.59 -6.25 -3.05
N GLU A 17 9.40 -6.86 -2.19
CA GLU A 17 9.17 -8.17 -1.59
C GLU A 17 9.09 -8.01 -0.07
N GLU A 18 8.81 -9.10 0.66
CA GLU A 18 8.77 -9.05 2.14
C GLU A 18 7.81 -7.99 2.70
N VAL A 19 6.70 -7.77 1.99
CA VAL A 19 5.71 -6.75 2.35
C VAL A 19 5.00 -7.18 3.64
N GLN A 20 5.10 -6.34 4.66
CA GLN A 20 4.42 -6.48 5.93
C GLN A 20 3.36 -5.37 6.07
N VAL A 21 2.09 -5.75 6.04
CA VAL A 21 0.96 -4.83 6.17
C VAL A 21 0.71 -4.55 7.65
N ARG A 22 0.69 -3.26 8.01
CA ARG A 22 0.52 -2.75 9.36
C ARG A 22 -0.84 -2.08 9.58
N ALA A 23 -1.47 -1.58 8.52
CA ALA A 23 -2.85 -1.12 8.59
C ALA A 23 -3.54 -1.16 7.22
N ILE A 24 -4.87 -1.22 7.25
CA ILE A 24 -5.75 -1.03 6.08
C ILE A 24 -6.62 0.20 6.36
N VAL A 25 -6.60 1.16 5.45
CA VAL A 25 -7.38 2.41 5.54
C VAL A 25 -8.49 2.37 4.49
N PHE A 26 -9.72 2.52 4.95
CA PHE A 26 -10.88 2.78 4.10
C PHE A 26 -11.29 4.23 4.30
N ASP A 27 -10.98 5.09 3.33
CA ASP A 27 -11.37 6.49 3.35
C ASP A 27 -12.71 6.69 2.62
N ASN A 28 -12.94 7.91 2.11
CA ASN A 28 -14.14 8.24 1.36
C ASN A 28 -14.01 7.97 -0.15
N SER A 29 -12.86 7.43 -0.60
CA SER A 29 -12.62 7.05 -1.99
C SER A 29 -13.08 5.61 -2.26
N ASP A 30 -13.03 5.22 -3.53
CA ASP A 30 -13.28 3.84 -3.97
C ASP A 30 -12.06 2.93 -3.77
N ASP A 31 -10.89 3.52 -3.55
CA ASP A 31 -9.63 2.82 -3.33
C ASP A 31 -9.39 2.54 -1.84
N VAL A 32 -8.51 1.58 -1.60
CA VAL A 32 -8.02 1.23 -0.28
C VAL A 32 -6.57 1.66 -0.19
N THR A 33 -6.16 2.16 0.98
CA THR A 33 -4.74 2.41 1.25
C THR A 33 -4.21 1.41 2.27
N LEU A 34 -3.18 0.65 1.90
CA LEU A 34 -2.40 -0.15 2.85
C LEU A 34 -1.26 0.68 3.41
N TRP A 35 -1.04 0.57 4.71
CA TRP A 35 0.18 1.05 5.34
C TRP A 35 1.08 -0.15 5.55
N ALA A 36 2.26 -0.14 4.93
CA ALA A 36 3.11 -1.31 4.88
C ALA A 36 4.58 -0.96 5.07
N THR A 37 5.36 -2.00 5.38
CA THR A 37 6.81 -1.94 5.41
C THR A 37 7.40 -2.99 4.49
N THR A 38 8.57 -2.70 3.94
CA THR A 38 9.34 -3.60 3.06
C THR A 38 10.81 -3.52 3.42
N VAL A 39 11.58 -4.53 3.02
CA VAL A 39 13.04 -4.45 3.02
C VAL A 39 13.51 -4.06 1.61
N PHE A 40 14.34 -3.02 1.53
CA PHE A 40 14.97 -2.56 0.29
C PHE A 40 16.41 -2.16 0.60
N ASP A 41 17.37 -2.61 -0.21
CA ASP A 41 18.82 -2.42 0.00
C ASP A 41 19.30 -2.71 1.46
N GLY A 42 18.74 -3.77 2.06
CA GLY A 42 19.08 -4.21 3.42
C GLY A 42 18.54 -3.33 4.55
N GLN A 43 17.69 -2.33 4.24
CA GLN A 43 17.03 -1.47 5.22
C GLN A 43 15.51 -1.60 5.17
N THR A 44 14.85 -1.35 6.30
CA THR A 44 13.39 -1.39 6.37
C THR A 44 12.80 -0.01 6.09
N TYR A 45 11.93 0.05 5.09
CA TYR A 45 11.21 1.26 4.68
C TYR A 45 9.72 1.14 4.94
N PHE A 46 9.08 2.27 5.16
CA PHE A 46 7.63 2.41 5.25
C PHE A 46 7.07 3.05 3.98
N PHE A 47 5.91 2.59 3.53
CA PHE A 47 5.21 3.13 2.36
C PHE A 47 3.69 2.98 2.49
N HIS A 48 2.96 3.84 1.78
CA HIS A 48 1.53 3.67 1.57
C HIS A 48 1.28 3.06 0.20
N LEU A 49 0.34 2.13 0.09
CA LEU A 49 -0.03 1.49 -1.17
C LEU A 49 -1.52 1.71 -1.42
N GLY A 50 -1.83 2.55 -2.40
CA GLY A 50 -3.17 2.70 -2.96
C GLY A 50 -3.48 1.54 -3.91
N LEU A 51 -4.65 0.93 -3.76
CA LEU A 51 -5.11 -0.15 -4.62
C LEU A 51 -6.64 -0.25 -4.64
N PRO A 52 -7.22 -0.76 -5.75
CA PRO A 52 -8.65 -1.06 -5.79
C PRO A 52 -9.04 -2.12 -4.75
N PHE A 53 -10.26 -2.04 -4.23
CA PHE A 53 -10.78 -3.02 -3.27
C PHE A 53 -10.69 -4.49 -3.74
N ALA A 54 -10.87 -4.74 -5.05
CA ALA A 54 -10.72 -6.08 -5.61
C ALA A 54 -9.29 -6.63 -5.50
N GLN A 55 -8.27 -5.76 -5.57
CA GLN A 55 -6.88 -6.13 -5.39
C GLN A 55 -6.56 -6.39 -3.91
N LEU A 56 -7.22 -5.68 -2.98
CA LEU A 56 -7.11 -5.99 -1.55
C LEU A 56 -7.54 -7.43 -1.27
N ASP A 57 -8.70 -7.86 -1.77
CA ASP A 57 -9.17 -9.23 -1.59
C ASP A 57 -8.15 -10.27 -2.13
N LEU A 58 -7.52 -9.98 -3.26
CA LEU A 58 -6.45 -10.83 -3.80
C LEU A 58 -5.26 -10.91 -2.85
N LEU A 59 -4.80 -9.79 -2.27
CA LEU A 59 -3.68 -9.80 -1.33
C LEU A 59 -4.03 -10.54 -0.02
N LEU A 60 -5.24 -10.35 0.52
CA LEU A 60 -5.70 -11.04 1.73
C LEU A 60 -5.75 -12.56 1.53
N ARG A 61 -6.11 -13.04 0.34
CA ARG A 61 -6.05 -14.47 -0.02
C ARG A 61 -4.65 -15.06 0.01
N GLN A 62 -3.63 -14.21 -0.11
CA GLN A 62 -2.23 -14.62 -0.14
C GLN A 62 -1.53 -14.40 1.20
N ALA A 63 -2.22 -13.90 2.23
CA ALA A 63 -1.68 -13.70 3.58
C ALA A 63 -1.44 -15.02 4.36
N GLY A 64 -1.21 -16.12 3.65
CA GLY A 64 -0.94 -17.45 4.21
C GLY A 64 -2.04 -17.95 5.13
N VAL A 65 -1.65 -18.48 6.30
CA VAL A 65 -2.57 -19.11 7.26
C VAL A 65 -3.61 -18.15 7.84
N ARG A 66 -3.33 -16.84 7.85
CA ARG A 66 -4.23 -15.81 8.38
C ARG A 66 -5.24 -15.30 7.35
N SER A 67 -5.20 -15.81 6.12
CA SER A 67 -6.04 -15.32 5.03
C SER A 67 -7.54 -15.26 5.37
N GLY A 68 -8.11 -16.35 5.92
CA GLY A 68 -9.53 -16.41 6.25
C GLY A 68 -9.92 -15.44 7.38
N GLU A 69 -9.11 -15.38 8.43
CA GLU A 69 -9.28 -14.46 9.56
C GLU A 69 -9.28 -13.01 9.09
N LEU A 70 -8.27 -12.61 8.29
CA LEU A 70 -8.15 -11.24 7.80
C LEU A 70 -9.29 -10.85 6.85
N GLN A 71 -9.77 -11.78 6.02
CA GLN A 71 -10.93 -11.53 5.17
C GLN A 71 -12.21 -11.31 5.98
N GLU A 72 -12.39 -12.07 7.07
CA GLU A 72 -13.53 -11.92 7.98
C GLU A 72 -13.45 -10.58 8.74
N GLU A 73 -12.27 -10.23 9.29
CA GLU A 73 -12.05 -8.94 9.97
C GLU A 73 -12.36 -7.75 9.04
N VAL A 74 -11.88 -7.79 7.80
CA VAL A 74 -12.15 -6.74 6.81
C VAL A 74 -13.64 -6.69 6.47
N ALA A 75 -14.31 -7.83 6.27
CA ALA A 75 -15.74 -7.87 5.98
C ALA A 75 -16.57 -7.30 7.13
N ASP A 76 -16.26 -7.66 8.37
CA ASP A 76 -16.92 -7.17 9.58
C ASP A 76 -16.73 -5.66 9.74
N ALA A 77 -15.52 -5.16 9.49
CA ALA A 77 -15.23 -3.73 9.52
C ALA A 77 -16.05 -2.95 8.50
N LEU A 78 -16.14 -3.45 7.26
CA LEU A 78 -16.94 -2.82 6.21
C LEU A 78 -18.44 -2.85 6.49
N ALA A 79 -18.92 -3.86 7.21
CA ALA A 79 -20.33 -3.98 7.56
C ALA A 79 -20.74 -3.11 8.75
N THR A 80 -19.82 -2.81 9.67
CA THR A 80 -20.15 -2.25 10.99
C THR A 80 -19.51 -0.90 11.31
N ALA A 81 -18.34 -0.60 10.73
CA ALA A 81 -17.63 0.62 11.02
C ALA A 81 -18.13 1.80 10.15
N PRO A 82 -18.31 3.00 10.74
CA PRO A 82 -18.53 4.20 9.94
C PRO A 82 -17.27 4.52 9.12
N ARG A 83 -17.43 4.94 7.86
CA ARG A 83 -16.31 5.45 7.05
C ARG A 83 -16.05 6.93 7.34
N PRO A 84 -14.77 7.38 7.34
CA PRO A 84 -13.56 6.60 7.12
C PRO A 84 -13.21 5.70 8.32
N CYS A 85 -12.61 4.53 8.06
CA CYS A 85 -12.17 3.61 9.11
C CYS A 85 -10.74 3.08 8.87
N LEU A 86 -10.09 2.71 9.97
CA LEU A 86 -8.72 2.20 10.03
C LEU A 86 -8.73 0.84 10.73
N LEU A 87 -8.19 -0.17 10.07
CA LEU A 87 -7.86 -1.46 10.67
C LEU A 87 -6.36 -1.49 10.95
N GLU A 88 -5.98 -1.40 12.22
CA GLU A 88 -4.59 -1.34 12.64
C GLU A 88 -4.10 -2.70 13.15
N TYR A 89 -2.96 -3.14 12.62
CA TYR A 89 -2.27 -4.38 12.95
C TYR A 89 -0.95 -4.11 13.66
N THR A 90 -0.95 -3.20 14.63
CA THR A 90 0.24 -2.88 15.46
C THR A 90 -0.01 -3.12 16.96
N ALA A 91 -1.22 -3.56 17.31
CA ALA A 91 -1.67 -3.75 18.67
C ALA A 91 -1.53 -5.20 19.14
N GLU A 92 -1.53 -5.41 20.46
CA GLU A 92 -1.52 -6.75 21.04
C GLU A 92 -2.77 -7.53 20.59
N GLY A 93 -2.55 -8.67 19.93
CA GLY A 93 -3.61 -9.49 19.32
C GLY A 93 -3.98 -9.14 17.88
N HIS A 94 -3.44 -8.05 17.32
CA HIS A 94 -3.56 -7.69 15.90
C HIS A 94 -2.15 -7.43 15.36
N GLU A 95 -1.42 -8.51 15.09
CA GLU A 95 -0.03 -8.42 14.61
C GLU A 95 0.01 -8.10 13.11
N PRO A 96 1.05 -7.39 12.63
CA PRO A 96 1.21 -7.14 11.21
C PRO A 96 1.27 -8.46 10.44
N PHE A 97 0.61 -8.54 9.29
CA PHE A 97 0.64 -9.73 8.46
C PHE A 97 1.57 -9.54 7.26
N VAL A 98 2.19 -10.64 6.84
CA VAL A 98 3.11 -10.66 5.70
C VAL A 98 2.42 -11.19 4.46
N LEU A 99 2.89 -10.77 3.29
CA LEU A 99 2.49 -11.31 1.99
C LEU A 99 3.60 -12.25 1.49
N PRO A 100 3.61 -13.53 1.91
CA PRO A 100 4.67 -14.47 1.55
C PRO A 100 4.69 -14.75 0.06
N GLU A 101 5.89 -14.93 -0.50
CA GLU A 101 6.11 -15.35 -1.90
C GLU A 101 5.55 -14.39 -2.96
N ILE A 102 5.15 -13.18 -2.57
CA ILE A 102 4.65 -12.14 -3.48
C ILE A 102 5.69 -11.05 -3.67
N ALA A 103 5.86 -10.64 -4.93
CA ALA A 103 6.46 -9.38 -5.31
C ALA A 103 5.36 -8.43 -5.82
N LEU A 104 5.36 -7.18 -5.35
CA LEU A 104 4.45 -6.14 -5.83
C LEU A 104 5.20 -5.21 -6.76
N LYS A 105 4.67 -4.99 -7.97
CA LYS A 105 5.13 -3.92 -8.87
C LYS A 105 4.41 -2.64 -8.48
N LEU A 106 5.17 -1.60 -8.17
CA LEU A 106 4.66 -0.34 -7.65
C LEU A 106 4.99 0.81 -8.61
N SER A 107 4.14 1.83 -8.65
CA SER A 107 4.41 3.09 -9.36
C SER A 107 4.14 4.33 -8.50
N PHE A 108 4.84 5.42 -8.82
CA PHE A 108 4.77 6.71 -8.11
C PHE A 108 3.95 7.76 -8.83
N THR A 109 3.72 7.55 -10.13
CA THR A 109 2.94 8.50 -10.93
C THR A 109 1.48 8.25 -10.65
N TYR A 110 0.84 9.23 -10.00
CA TYR A 110 -0.59 9.51 -10.22
C TYR A 110 -0.87 9.35 -11.73
N PRO A 111 -1.99 8.77 -12.18
CA PRO A 111 -2.33 8.79 -13.59
C PRO A 111 -2.39 10.27 -14.02
N ALA A 112 -1.30 10.75 -14.59
CA ALA A 112 -1.24 12.03 -15.25
C ALA A 112 -2.08 11.83 -16.49
N ASP A 113 -3.32 12.33 -16.47
CA ASP A 113 -3.84 12.92 -17.69
C ASP A 113 -2.77 13.94 -18.11
N GLU A 114 -2.07 13.65 -19.21
CA GLU A 114 -0.93 14.41 -19.75
C GLU A 114 -1.30 15.86 -20.16
N GLU A 115 -2.47 16.38 -19.77
CA GLU A 115 -3.06 17.61 -20.33
C GLU A 115 -3.32 18.75 -19.32
N GLU A 116 -3.02 18.63 -18.03
CA GLU A 116 -3.36 19.68 -17.03
C GLU A 116 -2.18 20.18 -16.19
N PHE A 117 -1.02 20.39 -16.83
CA PHE A 117 0.07 21.19 -16.24
C PHE A 117 0.47 22.33 -17.19
N GLU A 118 -0.45 23.28 -17.39
CA GLU A 118 -0.04 24.63 -17.81
C GLU A 118 0.44 25.39 -16.56
N ASP A 119 1.75 25.69 -16.56
CA ASP A 119 2.47 26.70 -15.79
C ASP A 119 1.85 27.17 -14.46
N ASP A 120 2.36 26.63 -13.35
CA ASP A 120 2.66 27.44 -12.17
C ASP A 120 3.93 26.88 -11.51
N GLU A 121 5.07 27.44 -11.93
CA GLU A 121 6.32 27.42 -11.18
C GLU A 121 6.09 28.23 -9.89
N ASP A 122 6.13 27.57 -8.73
CA ASP A 122 6.21 28.10 -7.35
C ASP A 122 4.99 27.78 -6.47
N GLU A 123 5.08 26.65 -5.74
CA GLU A 123 4.91 26.55 -4.27
C GLU A 123 4.78 25.06 -3.89
N GLU A 124 5.85 24.50 -3.32
CA GLU A 124 5.83 23.26 -2.53
C GLU A 124 4.87 23.46 -1.34
N SER A 125 3.58 23.23 -1.56
CA SER A 125 2.61 23.20 -0.46
C SER A 125 2.84 21.96 0.40
N GLU A 126 2.84 22.12 1.72
CA GLU A 126 2.92 21.01 2.69
C GLU A 126 1.79 19.96 2.46
N GLU A 127 0.71 20.35 1.77
CA GLU A 127 -0.39 19.48 1.34
C GLU A 127 -0.01 18.55 0.16
N ARG A 128 0.86 18.94 -0.79
CA ARG A 128 1.42 18.02 -1.79
C ARG A 128 2.40 17.03 -1.16
N SER A 129 3.23 17.47 -0.22
CA SER A 129 4.20 16.63 0.49
C SER A 129 3.57 15.49 1.33
N ALA A 130 2.29 15.61 1.68
CA ALA A 130 1.51 14.54 2.33
C ALA A 130 0.96 13.50 1.34
N ALA A 131 0.72 13.88 0.07
CA ALA A 131 0.32 12.98 -1.02
C ALA A 131 1.53 12.23 -1.62
N ASP A 132 2.75 12.76 -1.47
CA ASP A 132 4.00 12.25 -2.04
C ASP A 132 4.59 10.99 -1.36
N ASN A 133 3.80 10.14 -0.70
CA ASN A 133 4.29 8.84 -0.21
C ASN A 133 3.30 7.70 -0.45
N VAL A 134 2.44 7.85 -1.47
CA VAL A 134 1.52 6.83 -1.92
C VAL A 134 2.02 6.21 -3.21
N PHE A 135 2.14 4.90 -3.20
CA PHE A 135 2.44 4.08 -4.36
C PHE A 135 1.14 3.47 -4.87
N TYR A 136 1.04 3.28 -6.18
CA TYR A 136 -0.07 2.55 -6.78
C TYR A 136 0.36 1.12 -7.14
N LEU A 137 -0.54 0.18 -6.91
CA LEU A 137 -0.31 -1.21 -7.28
C LEU A 137 -0.48 -1.40 -8.80
N GLU A 138 0.61 -1.67 -9.51
CA GLU A 138 0.55 -2.01 -10.95
C GLU A 138 0.34 -3.51 -11.19
N GLY A 139 0.88 -4.36 -10.30
CA GLY A 139 0.79 -5.80 -10.48
C GLY A 139 1.22 -6.61 -9.28
N ILE A 140 0.60 -7.78 -9.13
CA ILE A 140 0.91 -8.78 -8.10
C ILE A 140 1.57 -9.97 -8.79
N TYR A 141 2.79 -10.31 -8.38
CA TYR A 141 3.57 -11.39 -8.96
C TYR A 141 3.89 -12.43 -7.88
N ARG A 142 3.77 -13.71 -8.23
CA ARG A 142 4.16 -14.81 -7.35
C ARG A 142 5.50 -15.37 -7.78
N ARG A 143 6.37 -15.62 -6.81
CA ARG A 143 7.66 -16.28 -7.02
C ARG A 143 7.43 -17.76 -7.38
N LEU A 144 8.05 -18.22 -8.48
CA LEU A 144 7.88 -19.59 -8.99
C LEU A 144 8.91 -20.59 -8.45
N ASP A 145 10.04 -20.09 -7.95
CA ASP A 145 11.14 -20.91 -7.42
C ASP A 145 11.18 -20.81 -5.90
N VAL A 146 10.61 -21.82 -5.23
CA VAL A 146 10.73 -22.10 -3.78
C VAL A 146 11.20 -23.54 -3.58
#